data_AF-A0A969MNX5-F1
#
_entry.id   AF-A0A969MNX5-F1
#
_cell.length_a   1.000
_cell.length_b   1.000
_cell.length_c   1.000
_cell.angle_alpha   90.00
_cell.angle_beta   90.00
_cell.angle_gamma   90.00
#
_symmetry.space_group_name_H-M   'P 1'
#
loop_
_entity.id
_entity.type
_entity.pdbx_description
1 polymer ?
#
loop_
_entity_poly.entity_id
_entity_poly.type
_entity_poly.pdbx_seq_one_letter_code
_entity_poly.pdbx_strand_id
1 'polypeptide(L)' 'MNTAVIDPFKLPTISLSRRKHLPLACAVYFVLHDNKVVYVGKATVLRQRWDSPC' A
#
# COMPACT_ATOMS: atom_id res chain seq x y z
N MET A 1 -9.39 1.50 23.21
CA MET A 1 -8.81 1.14 21.91
C MET A 1 -7.41 1.70 21.86
N ASN A 2 -6.37 0.86 21.72
CA ASN A 2 -4.98 1.31 21.66
C ASN A 2 -4.72 1.82 20.23
N THR A 3 -4.79 3.14 20.04
CA THR A 3 -4.48 3.78 18.76
C THR A 3 -2.97 3.85 18.58
N ALA A 4 -2.38 2.76 18.11
CA ALA A 4 -0.97 2.77 17.73
C ALA A 4 -0.78 3.78 16.59
N VAL A 5 0.11 4.76 16.81
CA VAL A 5 0.49 5.72 15.78
C VAL A 5 1.40 5.00 14.79
N ILE A 6 0.90 4.78 13.58
CA ILE A 6 1.67 4.17 12.49
C ILE A 6 2.26 5.30 11.65
N ASP A 7 3.58 5.29 11.47
CA ASP A 7 4.28 6.15 10.52
C ASP A 7 4.33 5.45 9.14
N PRO A 8 3.59 5.94 8.13
CA PRO A 8 3.51 5.30 6.82
C PRO A 8 4.85 5.21 6.09
N PHE A 9 5.80 6.11 6.41
CA PHE A 9 7.10 6.17 5.75
C PHE A 9 8.11 5.17 6.33
N LYS A 10 7.81 4.57 7.48
CA LYS A 10 8.60 3.49 8.09
C LYS A 10 8.13 2.10 7.67
N LEU A 11 7.05 2.01 6.91
CA LEU A 11 6.52 0.75 6.41
C LEU A 11 7.29 0.27 5.16
N PRO A 12 7.27 -1.05 4.87
CA PRO A 12 7.78 -1.57 3.61
C PRO A 12 7.14 -0.85 2.43
N THR A 13 7.96 -0.21 1.61
CA THR A 13 7.51 0.60 0.48
C THR A 13 7.99 -0.01 -0.82
N ILE A 14 7.13 0.02 -1.84
CA ILE A 14 7.45 -0.44 -3.18
C ILE A 14 6.97 0.57 -4.22
N SER A 15 7.77 0.79 -5.26
CA SER A 15 7.34 1.61 -6.40
C SER A 15 6.21 0.93 -7.17
N LEU A 16 5.24 1.71 -7.65
CA LEU A 16 4.13 1.22 -8.47
C LEU A 16 4.60 0.50 -9.73
N SER A 17 5.78 0.84 -10.27
CA SER A 17 6.36 0.11 -11.42
C SER A 17 6.69 -1.35 -11.08
N ARG A 18 6.89 -1.67 -9.80
CA ARG A 18 7.16 -3.02 -9.28
C ARG A 18 5.93 -3.66 -8.63
N ARG A 19 4.71 -3.15 -8.87
CA ARG A 19 3.45 -3.64 -8.26
C ARG A 19 3.21 -5.16 -8.40
N LYS A 20 3.78 -5.81 -9.43
CA LYS A 20 3.73 -7.28 -9.59
C LYS A 20 4.38 -8.05 -8.42
N HIS A 21 5.29 -7.43 -7.68
CA HIS A 21 5.94 -8.02 -6.51
C HIS A 21 5.16 -7.81 -5.20
N LEU A 22 4.01 -7.13 -5.25
CA LEU A 22 3.15 -6.99 -4.07
C LEU A 22 2.73 -8.37 -3.52
N PRO A 23 2.49 -8.51 -2.21
CA PRO A 23 2.05 -9.78 -1.64
C PRO A 23 0.63 -10.16 -2.10
N LEU A 24 0.40 -11.47 -2.21
CA LEU A 24 -0.93 -12.05 -2.35
C LEU A 24 -1.57 -12.17 -0.96
N ALA A 25 -1.93 -11.04 -0.35
CA ALA A 25 -2.45 -10.98 1.02
C ALA A 25 -3.49 -9.87 1.21
N CYS A 26 -4.34 -10.04 2.23
CA CYS A 26 -5.20 -8.98 2.77
C CYS A 26 -4.32 -7.91 3.42
N ALA A 27 -4.52 -6.64 3.07
CA ALA A 27 -3.72 -5.56 3.61
C ALA A 27 -4.45 -4.21 3.62
N VAL A 28 -4.02 -3.34 4.54
CA VAL A 28 -4.19 -1.89 4.45
C VAL A 28 -2.88 -1.32 3.89
N TYR A 29 -2.98 -0.38 2.94
CA TYR A 29 -1.82 0.21 2.28
C TYR A 29 -1.97 1.72 2.14
N PHE A 30 -0.82 2.38 2.02
CA PHE A 30 -0.70 3.81 1.83
C PHE A 30 -0.11 4.08 0.45
N VAL A 31 -0.70 5.01 -0.29
CA VAL A 31 -0.13 5.49 -1.56
C VAL A 31 0.59 6.78 -1.27
N LEU A 32 1.85 6.83 -1.72
CA LEU A 32 2.75 7.95 -1.49
C LEU A 32 3.00 8.68 -2.81
N HIS A 33 3.00 10.01 -2.77
CA HIS A 33 3.43 10.89 -3.86
C HIS A 33 4.16 12.08 -3.23
N ASP A 34 5.37 12.41 -3.72
CA ASP A 34 6.20 13.52 -3.22
C ASP A 34 6.25 13.62 -1.69
N ASN A 35 6.57 12.51 -1.03
CA ASN A 35 6.70 12.41 0.43
C ASN A 35 5.42 12.76 1.21
N LYS A 36 4.25 12.56 0.58
CA LYS A 36 2.94 12.71 1.19
C LYS A 36 2.08 11.48 0.96
N VAL A 37 1.27 11.13 1.95
CA VAL A 37 0.20 10.13 1.77
C VAL A 37 -0.92 10.79 0.97
N VAL A 38 -1.23 10.24 -0.20
CA VAL A 38 -2.32 10.73 -1.06
C VAL A 38 -3.56 9.85 -1.01
N TYR A 39 -3.42 8.59 -0.61
CA TYR A 39 -4.54 7.66 -0.49
C TYR A 39 -4.25 6.57 0.54
N VAL A 40 -5.30 6.14 1.24
CA VAL A 40 -5.27 4.98 2.15
C VAL A 40 -6.33 4.00 1.67
N GLY A 41 -5.90 2.78 1.36
CA GLY A 41 -6.77 1.75 0.83
C GLY A 41 -6.70 0.47 1.65
N LYS A 42 -7.75 -0.34 1.55
CA LYS A 42 -7.75 -1.74 1.99
C LYS A 42 -8.00 -2.66 0.80
N ALA A 43 -7.39 -3.83 0.80
CA ALA A 43 -7.58 -4.85 -0.21
C ALA A 43 -7.63 -6.23 0.44
N THR A 44 -8.48 -7.11 -0.09
CA THR A 44 -8.48 -8.54 0.24
C THR A 44 -7.30 -9.27 -0.40
N VAL A 45 -6.87 -8.83 -1.58
CA VAL A 45 -5.64 -9.29 -2.22
C VAL A 45 -4.90 -8.10 -2.79
N LEU A 46 -3.84 -7.66 -2.11
CA LEU A 46 -3.12 -6.43 -2.43
C LEU A 46 -2.56 -6.43 -3.86
N ARG A 47 -1.92 -7.51 -4.29
CA ARG A 47 -1.41 -7.62 -5.67
C ARG A 47 -2.52 -7.46 -6.71
N GLN A 48 -3.61 -8.22 -6.60
CA GLN A 48 -4.71 -8.18 -7.58
C GLN A 48 -5.35 -6.79 -7.68
N ARG A 49 -5.48 -6.08 -6.55
CA ARG A 49 -6.00 -4.70 -6.55
C ARG A 49 -5.18 -3.75 -7.42
N TRP A 50 -3.88 -3.98 -7.53
CA TRP A 50 -2.95 -3.14 -8.27
C TRP A 50 -2.50 -3.73 -9.61
N ASP A 51 -2.90 -4.95 -9.93
CA ASP A 51 -2.52 -5.64 -11.17
C ASP A 51 -3.41 -5.27 -12.37
N SER A 52 -4.33 -4.31 -12.21
CA SER A 52 -5.21 -3.88 -13.30
C SER A 52 -4.40 -3.26 -14.45
N PRO A 53 -4.63 -3.68 -15.71
CA PRO A 53 -4.02 -3.04 -16.87
C PRO A 53 -4.49 -1.58 -16.94
N CYS A 54 -3.53 -0.67 -17.11
CA CYS A 54 -3.79 0.72 -17.45
C CYS A 54 -4.25 0.82 -18.90
#